data_AF-A0A969HPR6-F1
#
_entry.id   AF-A0A969HPR6-F1
#
_cell.length_a   1.000
_cell.length_b   1.000
_cell.length_c   1.000
_cell.angle_alpha   90.00
_cell.angle_beta   90.00
_cell.angle_gamma   90.00
#
_symmetry.space_group_name_H-M   'P 1'
#
loop_
_entity.id
_entity.type
_entity.pdbx_description
1 polymer ?
#
loop_
_entity_poly.entity_id
_entity_poly.type
_entity_poly.pdbx_seq_one_letter_code
_entity_poly.pdbx_strand_id
1 'polypeptide(L)'
;MEDLNEVQDRLNLLIYRLAKNPNAFSMKLGVSGTQIYNIIKGKRNKPSFRLLARICEAYPQINLEWLVLGEGPMFKEEGEETAFRTALQLADSPPKHHEGLIFQLETYKEEINELKKHHWEMFRQLNEMKDRYISLLEKEREREPDECCEK
;
A
#
# COMPACT_ATOMS: atom_id res chain seq x y z
N MET A 1 -6.78 6.57 12.54
CA MET A 1 -5.67 6.09 11.71
C MET A 1 -4.65 5.57 12.70
N GLU A 2 -4.45 4.25 12.80
CA GLU A 2 -3.53 3.68 13.79
C GLU A 2 -2.11 4.14 13.48
N ASP A 3 -1.49 4.85 14.41
CA ASP A 3 -0.07 5.20 14.32
C ASP A 3 0.76 3.91 14.33
N LEU A 4 1.50 3.67 13.25
CA LEU A 4 2.44 2.55 13.12
C LEU A 4 3.73 2.85 13.91
N ASN A 5 3.60 3.03 15.22
CA ASN A 5 4.69 3.44 16.09
C ASN A 5 5.72 2.31 16.29
N GLU A 6 5.29 1.05 16.25
CA GLU A 6 6.18 -0.08 16.51
C GLU A 6 6.58 -0.86 15.25
N VAL A 7 7.78 -1.45 15.29
CA VAL A 7 8.30 -2.31 14.20
C VAL A 7 7.41 -3.54 13.97
N GLN A 8 6.71 -4.01 15.00
CA GLN A 8 5.75 -5.10 14.92
C GLN A 8 4.56 -4.75 14.03
N ASP A 9 4.06 -3.51 14.13
CA ASP A 9 2.93 -3.03 13.32
C ASP A 9 3.34 -2.89 11.86
N ARG A 10 4.53 -2.33 11.61
CA ARG A 10 5.10 -2.24 10.27
C ARG A 10 5.37 -3.62 9.67
N LEU A 11 5.84 -4.57 10.47
CA LEU A 11 6.02 -5.96 10.03
C LEU A 11 4.68 -6.61 9.70
N ASN A 12 3.63 -6.37 10.50
CA ASN A 12 2.29 -6.90 10.23
C ASN A 12 1.71 -6.32 8.94
N LEU A 13 1.89 -5.01 8.71
CA LEU A 13 1.51 -4.36 7.46
C LEU A 13 2.29 -4.93 6.27
N LEU A 14 3.59 -5.16 6.44
CA LEU A 14 4.45 -5.76 5.42
C LEU A 14 3.95 -7.16 5.04
N ILE A 15 3.62 -8.00 6.03
CA ILE A 15 3.07 -9.35 5.83
C ILE A 15 1.77 -9.29 5.02
N TYR A 16 0.87 -8.37 5.39
CA TYR A 16 -0.38 -8.16 4.68
C TYR A 16 -0.16 -7.79 3.20
N ARG A 17 0.79 -6.89 2.93
CA ARG A 17 1.10 -6.41 1.58
C ARG A 17 1.78 -7.46 0.69
N LEU A 18 2.69 -8.28 1.24
CA LEU A 18 3.54 -9.17 0.44
C LEU A 18 3.07 -10.62 0.38
N ALA A 19 2.48 -11.13 1.45
CA ALA A 19 2.24 -12.58 1.61
C ALA A 19 0.79 -12.93 1.97
N LYS A 20 -0.10 -11.94 2.07
CA LYS A 20 -1.51 -12.05 2.51
C LYS A 20 -1.70 -12.50 3.97
N ASN A 21 -0.90 -13.47 4.47
CA ASN A 21 -0.98 -13.97 5.84
C ASN A 21 0.40 -14.35 6.45
N PRO A 22 0.51 -14.44 7.80
CA PRO A 22 1.78 -14.73 8.49
C PRO A 22 2.39 -16.09 8.18
N ASN A 23 1.58 -17.11 7.88
CA ASN A 23 2.09 -18.46 7.58
C ASN A 23 2.85 -18.48 6.25
N ALA A 24 2.26 -17.91 5.21
CA ALA A 24 2.91 -17.78 3.91
C ALA A 24 4.22 -16.98 3.99
N PHE A 25 4.23 -15.91 4.81
CA PHE A 25 5.44 -15.12 5.06
C PHE A 25 6.53 -15.95 5.76
N SER A 26 6.18 -16.72 6.79
CA SER A 26 7.13 -17.57 7.51
C SER A 26 7.76 -18.64 6.62
N MET A 27 6.98 -19.25 5.73
CA MET A 27 7.46 -20.24 4.76
C MET A 27 8.46 -19.61 3.78
N LYS A 28 8.15 -18.43 3.25
CA LYS A 28 9.05 -17.72 2.31
C LYS A 28 10.39 -17.36 2.94
N LEU A 29 10.39 -17.00 4.22
CA LEU A 29 11.61 -16.68 4.99
C LEU A 29 12.32 -17.92 5.56
N GLY A 30 11.74 -19.12 5.42
CA GLY A 30 12.26 -20.35 6.02
C GLY A 30 12.37 -20.27 7.56
N VAL A 31 11.43 -19.57 8.22
CA VAL A 31 11.34 -19.43 9.68
C VAL A 31 10.06 -20.06 10.21
N SER A 32 10.00 -20.33 11.51
CA SER A 32 8.78 -20.88 12.13
C SER A 32 7.65 -19.84 12.16
N GLY A 33 6.42 -20.25 11.82
CA GLY A 33 5.23 -19.42 11.95
C GLY A 33 5.00 -18.92 13.37
N THR A 34 5.37 -19.70 14.39
CA THR A 34 5.32 -19.29 15.80
C THR A 34 6.23 -18.09 16.07
N GLN A 35 7.41 -18.01 15.43
CA GLN A 35 8.32 -16.89 15.59
C GLN A 35 7.70 -15.60 15.04
N ILE A 36 7.13 -15.65 13.83
CA ILE A 36 6.44 -14.51 13.22
C ILE A 36 5.24 -14.08 14.08
N TYR A 37 4.42 -15.03 14.52
CA TYR A 37 3.23 -14.76 15.33
C TYR A 37 3.57 -14.06 16.66
N ASN A 38 4.63 -14.50 17.34
CA ASN A 38 5.06 -13.91 18.60
C ASN A 38 5.54 -12.46 18.45
N ILE A 39 6.14 -12.12 17.30
CA ILE A 39 6.58 -10.76 16.98
C ILE A 39 5.35 -9.88 16.72
N ILE A 40 4.45 -10.28 15.81
CA ILE A 40 3.28 -9.45 15.46
C ILE A 40 2.30 -9.26 16.62
N LYS A 41 2.27 -10.18 17.60
CA LYS A 41 1.42 -10.04 18.81
C LYS A 41 2.10 -9.27 19.94
N GLY A 42 3.29 -8.71 19.72
CA GLY A 42 4.00 -7.89 20.69
C GLY A 42 4.38 -8.63 21.99
N LYS A 43 4.38 -9.97 21.97
CA LYS A 43 4.34 -10.76 23.21
C LYS A 43 5.69 -10.90 23.92
N ARG A 44 6.82 -10.49 23.31
CA ARG A 44 8.11 -10.15 23.98
C ARG A 44 9.35 -9.99 23.09
N ASN A 45 9.28 -10.17 21.76
CA ASN A 45 10.49 -10.14 20.92
C ASN A 45 10.35 -9.14 19.76
N LYS A 46 11.20 -8.11 19.74
CA LYS A 46 11.51 -7.37 18.49
C LYS A 46 12.10 -8.35 17.46
N PRO A 47 11.91 -8.13 16.15
CA PRO A 47 12.52 -8.98 15.14
C PRO A 47 14.05 -9.00 15.33
N SER A 48 14.61 -10.20 15.47
CA SER A 48 16.06 -10.37 15.58
C SER A 48 16.76 -9.89 14.30
N PHE A 49 18.02 -9.47 14.39
CA PHE A 49 18.83 -9.11 13.23
C PHE A 49 18.79 -10.19 12.14
N ARG A 50 18.90 -11.48 12.53
CA ARG A 50 18.84 -12.60 11.58
C ARG A 50 17.52 -12.67 10.82
N LEU A 51 16.41 -12.32 11.46
CA LEU A 51 15.10 -12.26 10.80
C LEU A 51 15.04 -11.08 9.84
N LEU A 52 15.54 -9.90 10.25
CA LEU A 52 15.61 -8.72 9.39
C LEU A 52 16.46 -8.98 8.12
N ALA A 53 17.63 -9.61 8.28
CA ALA A 53 18.49 -9.99 7.17
C ALA A 53 17.75 -10.92 6.17
N ARG A 54 17.05 -11.94 6.67
CA ARG A 54 16.24 -12.82 5.82
C ARG A 54 15.10 -12.09 5.11
N ILE A 55 14.48 -11.11 5.76
CA ILE A 55 13.46 -10.27 5.13
C ILE A 55 14.07 -9.49 3.97
N CYS A 56 15.23 -8.86 4.16
CA CYS A 56 15.93 -8.14 3.10
C CYS A 56 16.36 -9.05 1.94
N GLU A 57 16.83 -10.26 2.23
CA GLU A 57 17.21 -11.23 1.19
C GLU A 57 15.99 -11.73 0.40
N ALA A 58 14.90 -12.05 1.07
CA ALA A 58 13.69 -12.56 0.42
C ALA A 58 12.89 -11.48 -0.32
N TYR A 59 13.04 -10.22 0.11
CA TYR A 59 12.32 -9.07 -0.43
C TYR A 59 13.25 -7.85 -0.57
N PRO A 60 14.12 -7.85 -1.60
CA PRO A 60 15.13 -6.80 -1.81
C PRO A 60 14.54 -5.39 -2.00
N GLN A 61 13.29 -5.33 -2.46
CA GLN A 61 12.53 -4.09 -2.70
C GLN A 61 12.07 -3.41 -1.41
N ILE A 62 12.17 -4.04 -0.24
CA ILE A 62 11.78 -3.41 1.04
C ILE A 62 12.82 -2.41 1.47
N ASN A 63 12.37 -1.24 1.93
CA ASN A 63 13.21 -0.30 2.65
C ASN A 63 13.37 -0.76 4.11
N LEU A 64 14.59 -1.14 4.49
CA LEU A 64 14.91 -1.58 5.86
C LEU A 64 14.80 -0.43 6.87
N GLU A 65 15.09 0.80 6.46
CA GLU A 65 15.00 2.00 7.29
C GLU A 65 13.56 2.24 7.71
N TRP A 66 12.61 2.14 6.77
CA TRP A 66 11.18 2.19 7.08
C TRP A 66 10.77 1.08 8.04
N LEU A 67 11.23 -0.15 7.80
CA LEU A 67 10.85 -1.26 8.67
C LEU A 67 11.35 -1.04 10.11
N VAL A 68 12.62 -0.67 10.28
CA VAL A 68 13.26 -0.59 11.60
C VAL A 68 12.99 0.73 12.32
N LEU A 69 13.17 1.86 11.64
CA LEU A 69 13.07 3.21 12.21
C LEU A 69 11.68 3.83 12.01
N GLY A 70 10.93 3.36 11.01
CA GLY A 70 9.64 3.98 10.64
C GLY A 70 9.79 5.17 9.70
N GLU A 71 11.00 5.39 9.17
CA GLU A 71 11.32 6.55 8.33
C GLU A 71 11.37 6.17 6.84
N GLY A 72 10.89 7.07 5.99
CA GLY A 72 10.89 6.87 4.54
C GLY A 72 9.76 5.96 4.02
N PRO A 73 9.79 5.61 2.72
CA PRO A 73 8.77 4.77 2.10
C PRO A 73 8.98 3.28 2.43
N MET A 74 7.89 2.50 2.43
CA MET A 74 7.91 1.05 2.70
C MET A 74 8.76 0.25 1.71
N PHE A 75 8.69 0.62 0.44
CA PHE A 75 9.46 0.03 -0.63
C PHE A 75 10.52 1.02 -1.08
N LYS A 76 11.70 0.50 -1.43
CA LYS A 76 12.71 1.26 -2.16
C LYS A 76 12.08 1.67 -3.48
N GLU A 77 12.27 2.93 -3.86
CA GLU A 77 11.91 3.37 -5.19
C GLU A 77 12.86 2.68 -6.17
N GLU A 78 12.37 1.65 -6.89
CA GLU A 78 13.11 0.98 -7.98
C GLU A 78 13.54 1.97 -9.08
N GLY A 79 13.01 3.19 -9.04
CA GLY A 79 13.32 4.28 -9.95
C GLY A 79 14.65 4.98 -9.68
N GLU A 80 15.11 5.21 -8.45
CA GLU A 80 16.20 6.17 -8.26
C GLU A 80 17.55 5.65 -8.76
N GLU A 81 17.96 4.44 -8.40
CA GLU A 81 19.28 3.92 -8.78
C GLU A 81 19.34 3.56 -10.28
N THR A 82 18.22 3.04 -10.80
CA THR A 82 18.07 2.68 -12.22
C THR A 82 17.90 3.91 -13.10
N ALA A 83 17.08 4.89 -12.70
CA ALA A 83 16.90 6.14 -13.43
C ALA A 83 18.14 7.04 -13.33
N PHE A 84 18.87 7.03 -12.21
CA PHE A 84 20.14 7.75 -12.09
C PHE A 84 21.21 7.14 -13.01
N ARG A 85 21.37 5.82 -13.01
CA ARG A 85 22.28 5.12 -13.94
C ARG A 85 21.88 5.31 -15.41
N THR A 86 20.59 5.28 -15.69
CA THR A 86 20.05 5.49 -17.05
C THR A 86 20.23 6.95 -17.48
N ALA A 87 19.97 7.93 -16.60
CA ALA A 87 20.19 9.34 -16.87
C ALA A 87 21.68 9.66 -17.11
N LEU A 88 22.59 9.04 -16.35
CA LEU A 88 24.04 9.13 -16.60
C LEU A 88 24.43 8.58 -17.98
N GLN A 89 23.88 7.43 -18.39
CA GLN A 89 24.14 6.86 -19.72
C GLN A 89 23.52 7.66 -20.86
N LEU A 90 22.38 8.32 -20.64
CA LEU A 90 21.70 9.15 -21.64
C LEU A 90 22.35 10.52 -21.82
N ALA A 91 23.02 11.06 -20.82
CA ALA A 91 23.70 12.35 -20.89
C ALA A 91 24.86 12.38 -21.91
N ASP A 92 25.48 11.23 -22.18
CA ASP A 92 26.61 11.10 -23.11
C ASP A 92 26.21 10.65 -24.54
N SER A 93 24.92 10.35 -24.78
CA SER A 93 24.44 9.88 -26.09
C SER A 93 23.87 11.03 -26.93
N PRO A 94 24.21 11.15 -28.23
CA PRO A 94 23.70 12.23 -29.06
C PRO A 94 22.16 12.18 -29.20
N PRO A 95 21.49 13.34 -29.10
CA PRO A 95 20.03 13.43 -29.06
C PRO A 95 19.45 13.15 -30.46
N LYS A 96 19.17 11.88 -30.78
CA LYS A 96 18.58 11.51 -32.09
C LYS A 96 17.36 10.60 -32.02
N HIS A 97 16.92 10.17 -30.84
CA HIS A 97 15.70 9.36 -30.69
C HIS A 97 14.75 9.84 -29.58
N HIS A 98 14.97 11.02 -28.98
CA HIS A 98 14.13 11.48 -27.88
C HIS A 98 12.72 11.92 -28.34
N GLU A 99 12.54 12.40 -29.57
CA GLU A 99 11.24 12.93 -30.04
C GLU A 99 10.13 11.86 -30.06
N GLY A 100 10.42 10.65 -30.53
CA GLY A 100 9.43 9.57 -30.56
C GLY A 100 9.03 9.08 -29.16
N LEU A 101 9.98 9.05 -28.23
CA LEU A 101 9.73 8.68 -26.83
C LEU A 101 8.98 9.77 -26.07
N ILE A 102 9.29 11.04 -26.32
CA ILE A 102 8.56 12.18 -25.75
C ILE A 102 7.09 12.13 -26.17
N PHE A 103 6.82 11.90 -27.45
CA PHE A 103 5.45 11.77 -27.94
C PHE A 103 4.70 10.60 -27.28
N GLN A 104 5.35 9.43 -27.15
CA GLN A 104 4.74 8.29 -26.44
C GLN A 104 4.46 8.61 -24.97
N LEU A 105 5.39 9.26 -24.27
CA LEU A 105 5.18 9.67 -22.88
C LEU A 105 4.03 10.68 -22.74
N GLU A 106 3.90 11.62 -23.67
CA GLU A 106 2.77 12.56 -23.72
C GLU A 106 1.44 11.83 -23.94
N THR A 107 1.40 10.85 -24.86
CA THR A 107 0.19 10.03 -25.06
C THR A 107 -0.20 9.24 -23.81
N TYR A 108 0.76 8.55 -23.17
CA TYR A 108 0.49 7.80 -21.93
C TYR A 108 0.08 8.71 -20.77
N LYS A 109 0.65 9.91 -20.69
CA LYS A 109 0.25 10.90 -19.68
C LYS A 109 -1.20 11.33 -19.86
N GLU A 110 -1.65 11.51 -21.10
CA GLU A 110 -3.03 11.87 -21.40
C GLU A 110 -4.00 10.71 -21.06
N GLU A 111 -3.65 9.47 -21.40
CA GLU A 111 -4.44 8.28 -21.03
C GLU A 111 -4.61 8.14 -19.51
N ILE A 112 -3.53 8.33 -18.75
CA ILE A 112 -3.56 8.32 -17.28
C ILE A 112 -4.47 9.43 -16.75
N ASN A 113 -4.47 10.60 -17.38
CA ASN A 113 -5.33 11.71 -16.99
C ASN A 113 -6.80 11.39 -17.22
N GLU A 114 -7.14 10.80 -18.37
CA GLU A 114 -8.51 10.36 -18.67
C GLU A 114 -8.99 9.25 -17.73
N LEU A 115 -8.13 8.28 -17.39
CA LEU A 115 -8.45 7.26 -16.39
C LEU A 115 -8.71 7.87 -15.01
N LYS A 116 -7.91 8.85 -14.60
CA LYS A 116 -8.11 9.57 -13.33
C LYS A 116 -9.43 10.33 -13.32
N LYS A 117 -9.82 10.98 -14.42
CA LYS A 117 -11.12 11.65 -14.55
C LYS A 117 -12.28 10.65 -14.39
N HIS A 118 -12.21 9.52 -15.08
CA HIS A 118 -13.23 8.46 -14.97
C HIS A 118 -13.34 7.90 -13.55
N HIS A 119 -12.20 7.62 -12.92
CA HIS A 119 -12.18 7.17 -11.53
C HIS A 119 -12.84 8.19 -10.59
N TRP A 120 -12.55 9.48 -10.77
CA TRP A 120 -13.18 10.57 -10.01
C TRP A 120 -14.69 10.62 -10.19
N GLU A 121 -15.19 10.49 -11.43
CA GLU A 121 -16.64 10.51 -11.69
C GLU A 121 -17.34 9.29 -11.08
N MET A 122 -16.74 8.10 -11.22
CA MET A 122 -17.26 6.89 -10.56
C MET A 122 -17.32 7.04 -9.05
N PHE A 123 -16.29 7.64 -8.44
CA PHE A 123 -16.28 7.90 -7.00
C PHE A 123 -17.33 8.93 -6.59
N ARG A 124 -17.54 9.97 -7.41
CA ARG A 124 -18.60 10.98 -7.21
C ARG A 124 -19.98 10.34 -7.22
N GLN A 125 -20.28 9.54 -8.24
CA GLN A 125 -21.56 8.82 -8.36
C GLN A 125 -21.81 7.86 -7.19
N LEU A 126 -20.75 7.16 -6.74
CA LEU A 126 -20.82 6.29 -5.58
C LEU A 126 -21.19 7.06 -4.31
N ASN A 127 -20.62 8.26 -4.10
CA ASN A 127 -20.94 9.08 -2.94
C ASN A 127 -22.36 9.63 -3.01
N GLU A 128 -22.81 10.11 -4.17
CA GLU A 128 -24.20 10.53 -4.35
C GLU A 128 -25.19 9.38 -4.08
N MET A 129 -24.85 8.16 -4.53
CA MET A 129 -25.67 6.98 -4.25
C MET A 129 -25.71 6.65 -2.76
N LYS A 130 -24.58 6.76 -2.06
CA LYS A 130 -24.50 6.56 -0.60
C LYS A 130 -25.35 7.58 0.14
N ASP A 131 -25.26 8.86 -0.23
CA ASP A 131 -26.04 9.93 0.40
C ASP A 131 -27.55 9.70 0.21
N ARG A 132 -27.97 9.32 -1.01
CA ARG A 132 -29.36 8.92 -1.28
C ARG A 132 -29.82 7.75 -0.40
N TYR A 133 -28.98 6.73 -0.24
CA TYR A 133 -29.31 5.58 0.60
C TYR A 133 -29.43 5.95 2.08
N ILE A 134 -28.53 6.80 2.59
CA ILE A 134 -28.59 7.31 3.96
C ILE A 134 -29.90 8.07 4.18
N SER A 135 -30.27 8.97 3.27
CA SER A 135 -31.54 9.71 3.38
C SER A 135 -32.78 8.80 3.34
N LEU A 136 -32.73 7.67 2.61
CA LEU A 136 -33.83 6.69 2.63
C LEU A 136 -33.92 5.97 3.98
N LEU A 137 -32.79 5.55 4.54
CA LEU A 137 -32.74 4.93 5.87
C LEU A 137 -33.24 5.87 6.97
N GLU A 138 -32.89 7.15 6.91
CA GLU A 138 -33.37 8.17 7.85
C GLU A 138 -34.90 8.32 7.77
N LYS A 139 -35.46 8.34 6.55
CA LYS A 139 -36.92 8.40 6.33
C LYS A 139 -37.67 7.13 6.71
N GLU A 140 -37.02 5.96 6.67
CA GLU A 140 -37.60 4.71 7.16
C GLU A 140 -37.64 4.74 8.70
N ARG A 141 -36.56 5.19 9.35
CA ARG A 141 -36.45 5.34 10.80
C ARG A 141 -37.44 6.35 11.38
N GLU A 142 -37.76 7.42 10.66
CA GLU A 142 -38.78 8.41 11.07
C GLU A 142 -40.22 7.92 10.85
N ARG A 143 -40.42 6.85 10.07
CA ARG A 143 -41.74 6.28 9.76
C ARG A 143 -42.14 5.10 10.64
N GLU A 144 -41.29 4.67 11.57
CA GLU A 144 -41.71 3.80 12.68
C GLU A 144 -42.35 4.68 13.75
N PRO A 145 -43.69 4.84 13.82
CA PRO A 145 -44.30 5.43 15.00
C PRO A 145 -44.00 4.57 16.22
N ASP A 146 -43.99 5.19 17.40
CA ASP A 146 -43.98 4.55 18.72
C ASP A 146 -45.14 3.55 18.86
N GLU A 147 -45.08 2.37 18.24
CA GLU A 147 -45.83 1.17 18.63
C GLU A 147 -45.15 0.57 19.87
N CYS A 148 -45.07 1.37 20.93
CA CYS A 148 -44.85 0.89 22.28
C CYS A 148 -45.79 1.62 23.25
N CYS A 149 -47.05 1.76 22.85
CA CYS A 149 -48.18 1.94 23.76
C CYS A 149 -49.20 0.86 23.44
N GLU A 150 -49.09 -0.27 24.13
CA GLU A 150 -50.18 -1.13 24.64
C GLU A 150 -49.70 -2.57 24.84
N LYS A 151 -49.24 -2.88 26.06
CA LYS A 151 -49.88 -3.83 26.99
C LYS A 151 -49.13 -3.93 28.31
#